data_AF-A0A7C3EH37-F1
#
_entry.id   AF-A0A7C3EH37-F1
#
_cell.length_a   1.000
_cell.length_b   1.000
_cell.length_c   1.000
_cell.angle_alpha   90.00
_cell.angle_beta   90.00
_cell.angle_gamma   90.00
#
_symmetry.space_group_name_H-M   'P 1'
#
loop_
_entity.id
_entity.type
_entity.pdbx_description
1 polymer ?
#
loop_
_entity_poly.entity_id
_entity_poly.type
_entity_poly.pdbx_seq_one_letter_code
_entity_poly.pdbx_strand_id
1 'polypeptide(L)'
;MNFQVCLNLWIGETYWDTTNKITGNPNIPVVGKVGFSLTESTKRPWSTHIGTHIEITKTFQFMVDMGSNFHGLFVVTPAFIYRY
;
A
#
# COMPACT_ATOMS: atom_id res chain seq x y z
N MET A 1 0.29 -27.83 25.44
CA MET A 1 0.01 -26.53 24.78
C MET A 1 -1.40 -26.58 24.24
N ASN A 2 -2.29 -25.70 24.68
CA ASN A 2 -3.61 -25.56 24.05
C ASN A 2 -3.45 -24.63 22.84
N PHE A 3 -3.60 -25.19 21.64
CA PHE A 3 -3.69 -24.41 20.41
C PHE A 3 -5.15 -24.02 20.23
N GLN A 4 -5.44 -22.74 20.33
CA GLN A 4 -6.72 -22.19 19.93
C GLN A 4 -6.49 -21.42 18.64
N VAL A 5 -6.91 -21.99 17.52
CA VAL A 5 -6.79 -21.32 16.23
C VAL A 5 -7.96 -20.36 16.08
N CYS A 6 -7.67 -19.06 16.03
CA CYS A 6 -8.65 -18.03 15.74
C CYS A 6 -8.39 -17.47 14.33
N LEU A 7 -9.44 -17.42 13.51
CA LEU A 7 -9.38 -16.91 12.15
C LEU A 7 -10.25 -15.66 12.04
N ASN A 8 -9.66 -14.55 11.60
CA ASN A 8 -10.38 -13.33 11.24
C ASN A 8 -10.14 -13.03 9.77
N LEU A 9 -11.21 -12.70 9.04
CA LEU A 9 -11.16 -12.35 7.63
C LEU A 9 -11.70 -10.94 7.44
N TRP A 10 -11.16 -10.22 6.47
CA TRP A 10 -11.69 -8.93 6.05
C TRP A 10 -11.65 -8.74 4.55
N ILE A 11 -12.51 -7.85 4.10
CA ILE A 11 -12.48 -7.21 2.79
C ILE A 11 -12.54 -5.72 3.02
N GLY A 12 -11.75 -4.96 2.27
CA GLY A 12 -11.69 -3.52 2.40
C GLY A 12 -11.40 -2.84 1.09
N GLU A 13 -11.66 -1.53 1.09
CA GLU A 13 -11.32 -0.64 0.00
C GLU A 13 -10.54 0.54 0.58
N THR A 14 -9.52 0.98 -0.13
CA THR A 14 -8.69 2.14 0.25
C THR A 14 -8.67 3.12 -0.91
N TYR A 15 -8.93 4.39 -0.59
CA TYR A 15 -8.75 5.51 -1.49
C TYR A 15 -7.43 6.22 -1.19
N TRP A 16 -6.56 6.32 -2.20
CA TRP A 16 -5.28 7.00 -2.11
C TRP A 16 -4.97 7.75 -3.40
N ASP A 17 -5.27 9.05 -3.40
CA ASP A 17 -4.96 9.96 -4.50
C ASP A 17 -3.74 10.81 -4.16
N THR A 18 -2.62 10.54 -4.82
CA THR A 18 -1.40 11.35 -4.72
C THR A 18 -1.22 12.25 -5.93
N THR A 19 -2.30 12.56 -6.64
CA THR A 19 -2.22 13.47 -7.78
C THR A 19 -1.69 14.82 -7.31
N ASN A 20 -0.51 15.17 -7.81
CA ASN A 20 0.18 16.40 -7.49
C ASN A 20 0.81 17.01 -8.75
N LYS A 21 0.81 18.34 -8.82
CA LYS A 21 1.42 19.09 -9.92
C LYS A 21 2.65 19.81 -9.38
N ILE A 22 3.82 19.31 -9.73
CA ILE A 22 5.10 19.92 -9.38
C ILE A 22 5.47 20.88 -10.51
N THR A 23 5.67 22.16 -10.20
CA THR A 23 6.15 23.16 -11.17
C THR A 23 7.42 23.80 -10.65
N GLY A 24 8.32 24.18 -11.55
CA GLY A 24 9.57 24.82 -11.17
C GLY A 24 10.20 25.58 -12.32
N ASN A 25 11.01 26.57 -11.97
CA ASN A 25 11.75 27.40 -12.92
C ASN A 25 13.25 27.46 -12.54
N PRO A 26 13.97 26.33 -12.50
CA PRO A 26 15.38 26.31 -12.17
C PRO A 26 16.19 27.14 -13.16
N ASN A 27 17.19 27.84 -12.62
CA ASN A 27 18.17 28.55 -13.44
C ASN A 27 19.33 27.59 -13.75
N ILE A 28 19.49 27.22 -15.01
CA ILE A 28 20.54 26.29 -15.45
C ILE A 28 21.70 27.14 -16.01
N PRO A 29 22.94 27.00 -15.49
CA PRO A 29 24.08 27.87 -15.80
C PRO A 29 24.46 28.07 -17.29
N VAL A 30 23.89 27.28 -18.21
CA VAL A 30 24.15 27.38 -19.66
C VAL A 30 22.86 27.58 -20.48
N VAL A 31 21.69 27.26 -19.92
CA VAL A 31 20.39 27.24 -20.65
C VAL A 31 19.47 28.38 -20.19
N GLY A 32 19.76 29.02 -19.05
CA GLY A 32 18.91 30.05 -18.44
C GLY A 32 17.77 29.45 -17.63
N LYS A 33 16.67 30.19 -17.48
CA LYS A 33 15.47 29.72 -16.76
C LYS A 33 14.71 28.71 -17.60
N VAL A 34 14.62 27.47 -17.11
CA VAL A 34 13.81 26.41 -17.74
C VAL A 34 12.57 26.19 -16.91
N GLY A 35 11.39 26.39 -17.49
CA GLY A 35 10.13 26.03 -16.85
C GLY A 35 9.83 24.55 -17.02
N PHE A 36 9.58 23.85 -15.93
CA PHE A 36 9.08 22.47 -15.95
C PHE A 36 7.75 22.35 -15.21
N SER A 37 6.91 21.44 -15.69
CA SER A 37 5.68 21.02 -15.06
C SER A 37 5.62 19.50 -15.12
N LEU A 38 5.61 18.86 -13.96
CA LEU A 38 5.43 17.43 -13.80
C LEU A 38 4.08 17.21 -13.12
N THR A 39 3.18 16.49 -13.78
CA THR A 39 1.96 16.00 -13.13
C THR A 39 2.20 14.55 -12.74
N GLU A 40 2.37 14.31 -11.45
CA GLU A 40 2.32 12.96 -10.89
C GLU A 40 0.84 12.69 -10.60
N SER A 41 0.25 11.67 -11.20
CA SER A 41 -1.16 11.33 -10.96
C SER A 41 -1.30 9.85 -10.67
N THR A 42 -2.01 9.55 -9.59
CA THR A 42 -2.47 8.20 -9.33
C THR A 42 -3.62 7.91 -10.29
N LYS A 43 -3.32 7.23 -11.41
CA LYS A 43 -4.31 6.93 -12.46
C LYS A 43 -5.59 6.28 -11.92
N ARG A 44 -5.50 5.53 -10.82
CA ARG A 44 -6.61 4.83 -10.15
C ARG A 44 -6.37 4.85 -8.63
N PRO A 45 -7.00 5.77 -7.87
CA PRO A 45 -6.74 5.93 -6.45
C PRO A 45 -7.38 4.85 -5.58
N TRP A 46 -8.31 4.06 -6.13
CA TRP A 46 -8.98 2.98 -5.41
C TRP A 46 -8.20 1.68 -5.48
N SER A 47 -8.06 1.00 -4.34
CA SER A 47 -7.56 -0.37 -4.24
C SER A 47 -8.48 -1.20 -3.35
N THR A 48 -8.84 -2.39 -3.81
CA THR A 48 -9.58 -3.38 -3.02
C THR A 48 -8.57 -4.35 -2.41
N HIS A 49 -8.79 -4.77 -1.17
CA HIS A 49 -7.95 -5.75 -0.52
C HIS A 49 -8.78 -6.77 0.25
N ILE A 50 -8.25 -7.99 0.33
CA ILE A 50 -8.77 -9.08 1.14
C ILE A 50 -7.64 -9.57 2.02
N GLY A 51 -7.96 -9.93 3.25
CA GLY A 51 -6.94 -10.41 4.15
C GLY A 51 -7.46 -11.36 5.21
N THR A 52 -6.48 -12.02 5.83
CA THR A 52 -6.68 -13.01 6.87
C THR A 52 -5.69 -12.81 8.00
N HIS A 53 -6.16 -13.04 9.21
CA HIS A 53 -5.37 -13.08 10.41
C HIS A 53 -5.63 -14.41 11.14
N ILE A 54 -4.57 -15.18 11.32
CA ILE A 54 -4.55 -16.50 11.93
C ILE A 54 -3.74 -16.42 13.23
N GLU A 55 -4.43 -16.56 14.35
CA GLU A 55 -3.77 -16.75 15.65
C GLU A 55 -3.50 -18.24 15.84
N ILE A 56 -2.23 -18.66 15.82
CA ILE A 56 -1.83 -20.06 16.07
C ILE A 56 -1.73 -20.29 17.58
N THR A 57 -1.13 -19.32 18.28
CA THR A 57 -1.07 -19.23 19.73
C THR A 57 -1.19 -17.77 20.15
N LYS A 58 -1.39 -17.50 21.45
CA LYS A 58 -1.36 -16.13 21.99
C LYS A 58 -0.06 -15.37 21.71
N THR A 59 1.01 -16.10 21.40
CA THR A 59 2.36 -15.59 21.16
C THR A 59 2.71 -15.52 19.67
N PHE A 60 2.12 -16.37 18.83
CA PHE A 60 2.44 -16.49 17.41
C PHE A 60 1.20 -16.30 16.55
N GLN A 61 1.24 -15.29 15.70
CA GLN A 61 0.16 -14.94 14.78
C GLN A 61 0.70 -14.75 13.37
N PHE A 62 -0.12 -15.03 12.38
CA PHE A 62 0.19 -14.88 10.97
C PHE A 62 -0.88 -14.07 10.29
N MET A 63 -0.48 -13.17 9.40
CA MET A 63 -1.37 -12.31 8.64
C MET A 63 -1.00 -12.35 7.17
N VAL A 64 -1.99 -12.34 6.28
CA VAL A 64 -1.77 -12.10 4.85
C VAL A 64 -2.83 -11.13 4.38
N ASP A 65 -2.40 -10.05 3.75
CA ASP A 65 -3.27 -9.11 3.05
C ASP A 65 -2.91 -9.08 1.56
N MET A 66 -3.91 -9.15 0.70
CA MET A 66 -3.77 -9.13 -0.75
C MET A 66 -4.57 -7.97 -1.30
N GLY A 67 -3.91 -7.03 -1.96
CA GLY A 67 -4.52 -5.82 -2.50
C GLY A 67 -4.34 -5.70 -4.01
N SER A 68 -5.34 -5.16 -4.69
CA SER A 68 -5.24 -4.79 -6.10
C SER A 68 -6.06 -3.56 -6.44
N ASN A 69 -5.57 -2.78 -7.41
CA ASN A 69 -6.39 -1.77 -8.09
C ASN A 69 -6.98 -2.29 -9.41
N PHE A 70 -6.78 -3.58 -9.76
CA PHE A 70 -7.20 -4.23 -11.01
C PHE A 70 -6.66 -3.58 -12.30
N HIS A 71 -5.65 -2.73 -12.19
CA HIS A 71 -5.09 -1.94 -13.29
C HIS A 71 -3.55 -1.97 -13.29
N GLY A 72 -2.97 -3.07 -12.82
CA GLY A 72 -1.51 -3.31 -12.84
C GLY A 72 -0.82 -3.20 -11.48
N LEU A 73 -1.52 -2.77 -10.42
CA LEU A 73 -1.03 -2.89 -9.04
C LEU A 73 -1.61 -4.16 -8.40
N PHE A 74 -0.72 -5.02 -7.94
CA PHE A 74 -1.05 -6.19 -7.11
C PHE A 74 0.00 -6.30 -6.02
N VAL A 75 -0.45 -6.44 -4.78
CA VAL A 75 0.41 -6.48 -3.59
C VAL A 75 -0.01 -7.64 -2.72
N VAL A 76 0.96 -8.38 -2.20
CA VAL A 76 0.76 -9.40 -1.17
C VAL A 76 1.65 -9.06 0.00
N THR A 77 1.06 -8.92 1.17
CA THR A 77 1.74 -8.51 2.40
C THR A 77 1.60 -9.61 3.44
N PRO A 78 2.53 -10.58 3.48
CA PRO A 78 2.61 -11.52 4.59
C PRO A 78 3.24 -10.85 5.81
N ALA A 79 2.70 -11.15 6.99
CA ALA A 79 3.25 -10.71 8.27
C ALA A 79 3.27 -11.88 9.25
N PHE A 80 4.40 -12.03 9.91
CA PHE A 80 4.54 -12.93 11.06
C PHE A 80 4.68 -12.08 12.31
N ILE A 81 3.84 -12.33 13.30
CA ILE A 81 3.74 -11.52 14.51
C ILE A 81 4.10 -12.40 15.70
N TYR A 82 5.01 -11.88 16.51
CA TYR A 82 5.39 -12.45 17.79
C TYR A 82 5.01 -11.50 18.92
N ARG A 83 4.27 -12.00 19.92
CA ARG A 83 3.76 -11.23 21.06
C ARG A 83 4.35 -11.78 22.36
N TYR A 84 5.15 -10.95 23.04
CA TYR A 84 5.71 -11.21 24.38
C TYR A 84 4.67 -11.01 25.48
#